data_AF-A2EXH1-F1
#
_entry.id   AF-A2EXH1-F1
#
_cell.length_a   1.000
_cell.length_b   1.000
_cell.length_c   1.000
_cell.angle_alpha   90.00
_cell.angle_beta   90.00
_cell.angle_gamma   90.00
#
_symmetry.space_group_name_H-M   'P 1'
#
loop_
_entity.id
_entity.type
_entity.pdbx_description
1 polymer ?
#
loop_
_entity_poly.entity_id
_entity_poly.type
_entity_poly.pdbx_seq_one_letter_code
_entity_poly.pdbx_strand_id
1 'polypeptide(L)'
;MRNNISYQDIANHIDDYLKSKTLFTSFNNQEIFHVFDYMKVNGDQALQVLEQCKGYMNPNEVFEMLRHWKINFGWDANKVATISLLVSELTDCRFINDYIRYFIKRIMDFYESSIKGVKTAQRKIDKKDKEIKELRHEKAELFQKNEYQQDQIEMYIQIQHAHINFLLEQAEKIEVADFRLNNYKKIVEQKNEEIEGLKQSLANTNSELKNIKNLLKAQGNNQDAASSNHKIKSSKSQTDFPKQQISTMRCVMANPTQVYIPETPNNPNGYQITNTDLAQDQKVNNLINNQKAKVTMKIT
;
A
#
# COMPACT_ATOMS: atom_id res chain seq x y z
N MET A 1 -63.15 -45.41 -3.46
CA MET A 1 -62.07 -45.21 -4.45
C MET A 1 -61.08 -44.23 -3.84
N ARG A 2 -59.98 -44.70 -3.24
CA ARG A 2 -58.88 -43.82 -2.83
C ARG A 2 -57.82 -43.92 -3.92
N ASN A 3 -57.53 -42.79 -4.56
CA ASN A 3 -56.52 -42.69 -5.61
C ASN A 3 -55.18 -43.22 -5.09
N ASN A 4 -54.37 -43.78 -6.01
CA ASN A 4 -52.99 -44.24 -5.79
C ASN A 4 -52.07 -43.09 -5.36
N ILE A 5 -52.27 -42.54 -4.17
CA ILE A 5 -51.37 -41.56 -3.55
C ILE A 5 -50.36 -42.39 -2.75
N SER A 6 -49.07 -42.20 -3.05
CA SER A 6 -48.00 -42.88 -2.33
C SER A 6 -47.96 -42.43 -0.88
N TYR A 7 -47.68 -43.32 0.07
CA TYR A 7 -47.47 -42.95 1.47
C TYR A 7 -46.32 -41.93 1.64
N GLN A 8 -45.37 -41.91 0.72
CA GLN A 8 -44.32 -40.89 0.66
C GLN A 8 -44.89 -39.49 0.37
N ASP A 9 -45.87 -39.38 -0.52
CA ASP A 9 -46.49 -38.10 -0.87
C ASP A 9 -47.34 -37.58 0.30
N ILE A 10 -48.03 -38.49 1.00
CA ILE A 10 -48.76 -38.16 2.23
C ILE A 10 -47.80 -37.68 3.32
N ALA A 11 -46.66 -38.35 3.50
CA ALA A 11 -45.63 -37.95 4.46
C ALA A 11 -45.03 -36.57 4.15
N ASN A 12 -44.88 -36.22 2.86
CA ASN A 12 -44.37 -34.92 2.43
C ASN A 12 -45.39 -33.77 2.68
N HIS A 13 -46.69 -34.08 2.71
CA HIS A 13 -47.78 -33.12 2.94
C HIS A 13 -48.47 -33.26 4.31
N ILE A 14 -47.79 -33.91 5.26
CA ILE A 14 -48.34 -34.24 6.58
C ILE A 14 -48.80 -33.00 7.36
N ASP A 15 -48.16 -31.84 7.16
CA ASP A 15 -48.51 -30.59 7.83
C ASP A 15 -49.95 -30.15 7.55
N ASP A 16 -50.51 -30.45 6.37
CA ASP A 16 -51.89 -30.09 6.03
C ASP A 16 -52.90 -30.96 6.80
N TYR A 17 -52.58 -32.24 7.00
CA TYR A 17 -53.36 -33.16 7.83
C TYR A 17 -53.25 -32.83 9.32
N LEU A 18 -52.07 -32.40 9.78
CA LEU A 18 -51.84 -31.99 11.16
C LEU A 18 -52.56 -30.68 11.49
N LYS A 19 -52.48 -29.67 10.63
CA LYS A 19 -53.19 -28.39 10.81
C LYS A 19 -54.71 -28.57 10.81
N SER A 20 -55.22 -29.42 9.94
CA SER A 20 -56.66 -29.71 9.84
C SER A 20 -57.18 -30.67 10.93
N LYS A 21 -56.28 -31.27 11.73
CA LYS A 21 -56.61 -32.28 12.75
C LYS A 21 -57.39 -33.48 12.20
N THR A 22 -57.11 -33.85 10.95
CA THR A 22 -57.84 -34.92 10.25
C THR A 22 -57.03 -36.20 10.07
N LEU A 23 -55.81 -36.27 10.63
CA LEU A 23 -54.90 -37.38 10.38
C LEU A 23 -55.51 -38.73 10.78
N PHE A 24 -55.98 -38.85 12.02
CA PHE A 24 -56.57 -40.10 12.56
C PHE A 24 -58.02 -40.34 12.14
N THR A 25 -58.68 -39.36 11.51
CA THR A 25 -60.02 -39.53 10.93
C THR A 25 -59.97 -39.90 9.46
N SER A 26 -58.88 -39.53 8.76
CA SER A 26 -58.69 -39.78 7.33
C SER A 26 -58.02 -41.13 7.06
N PHE A 27 -57.19 -41.62 7.97
CA PHE A 27 -56.40 -42.84 7.78
C PHE A 27 -56.61 -43.82 8.92
N ASN A 28 -56.51 -45.11 8.61
CA ASN A 28 -56.48 -46.14 9.65
C ASN A 28 -55.08 -46.26 10.28
N ASN A 29 -54.99 -46.95 11.42
CA ASN A 29 -53.74 -47.06 12.18
C ASN A 29 -52.58 -47.67 11.38
N GLN A 30 -52.84 -48.64 10.50
CA GLN A 30 -51.81 -49.28 9.67
C GLN A 30 -51.31 -48.34 8.56
N GLU A 31 -52.21 -47.59 7.90
CA GLU A 31 -51.86 -46.57 6.92
C GLU A 31 -51.00 -45.47 7.56
N ILE A 32 -51.32 -45.08 8.79
CA ILE A 32 -50.58 -44.06 9.55
C ILE A 32 -49.15 -44.51 9.86
N PHE A 33 -48.94 -45.77 10.24
CA PHE A 33 -47.59 -46.30 10.49
C PHE A 33 -46.74 -46.31 9.22
N HIS A 34 -47.33 -46.67 8.08
CA HIS A 34 -46.64 -46.59 6.80
C HIS A 34 -46.27 -45.15 6.42
N VAL A 35 -47.13 -44.16 6.68
CA VAL A 35 -46.79 -42.74 6.47
C VAL A 35 -45.60 -42.33 7.35
N PHE A 36 -45.56 -42.78 8.60
CA PHE A 36 -44.48 -42.42 9.51
C PHE A 36 -43.13 -43.06 9.19
N ASP A 37 -43.09 -44.25 8.59
CA ASP A 37 -41.85 -44.88 8.12
C ASP A 37 -41.05 -43.99 7.13
N TYR A 38 -41.78 -43.20 6.35
CA TYR A 38 -41.27 -42.26 5.35
C TYR A 38 -41.05 -40.84 5.89
N MET A 39 -41.55 -40.54 7.10
CA MET A 39 -41.50 -39.20 7.67
C MET A 39 -40.21 -38.96 8.46
N LYS A 40 -39.61 -37.79 8.24
CA LYS A 40 -38.59 -37.23 9.14
C LYS A 40 -39.25 -36.19 10.03
N VAL A 41 -39.77 -36.65 11.16
CA VAL A 41 -40.57 -35.84 12.09
C VAL A 41 -39.67 -34.83 12.82
N ASN A 42 -39.99 -33.54 12.71
CA ASN A 42 -39.38 -32.49 13.53
C ASN A 42 -40.13 -32.35 14.88
N GLY A 43 -39.56 -31.62 15.85
CA GLY A 43 -40.14 -31.49 17.19
C GLY A 43 -41.57 -30.92 17.22
N ASP A 44 -41.92 -30.00 16.32
CA ASP A 44 -43.27 -29.40 16.27
C ASP A 44 -44.32 -30.35 15.68
N GLN A 45 -43.93 -31.10 14.65
CA GLN A 45 -44.77 -32.14 14.07
C GLN A 45 -45.00 -33.28 15.06
N ALA A 46 -43.97 -33.70 15.80
CA ALA A 46 -44.08 -34.72 16.83
C ALA A 46 -45.10 -34.32 17.91
N LEU A 47 -45.07 -33.06 18.34
CA LEU A 47 -46.03 -32.52 19.31
C LEU A 47 -47.47 -32.59 18.79
N GLN A 48 -47.69 -32.10 17.56
CA GLN A 48 -49.03 -32.06 16.96
C GLN A 48 -49.61 -33.46 16.71
N VAL A 49 -48.78 -34.43 16.31
CA VAL A 49 -49.25 -35.80 16.14
C VAL A 49 -49.64 -36.40 17.49
N LEU A 50 -48.79 -36.26 18.53
CA LEU A 50 -49.07 -36.80 19.86
C LEU A 50 -50.33 -36.19 20.48
N GLU A 51 -50.54 -34.88 20.33
CA GLU A 51 -51.78 -34.24 20.76
C GLU A 51 -53.02 -34.85 20.10
N GLN A 52 -52.93 -35.19 18.81
CA GLN A 52 -54.03 -35.83 18.08
C GLN A 52 -54.21 -37.31 18.40
N CYS A 53 -53.20 -38.00 18.93
CA CYS A 53 -53.35 -39.37 19.43
C CYS A 53 -54.29 -39.45 20.65
N LYS A 54 -54.47 -38.36 21.40
CA LYS A 54 -55.32 -38.32 22.60
C LYS A 54 -56.76 -38.73 22.25
N GLY A 55 -57.19 -39.86 22.78
CA GLY A 55 -58.55 -40.39 22.60
C GLY A 55 -58.79 -41.18 21.31
N TYR A 56 -57.78 -41.33 20.43
CA TYR A 56 -57.88 -42.11 19.18
C TYR A 56 -57.06 -43.40 19.18
N MET A 57 -55.92 -43.41 19.88
CA MET A 57 -55.04 -44.57 19.97
C MET A 57 -54.93 -45.08 21.40
N ASN A 58 -54.85 -46.40 21.54
CA ASN A 58 -54.51 -47.02 22.82
C ASN A 58 -52.98 -46.99 23.07
N PRO A 59 -52.51 -47.20 24.31
CA PRO A 59 -51.09 -47.15 24.64
C PRO A 59 -50.16 -48.01 23.77
N ASN A 60 -50.61 -49.19 23.34
CA ASN A 60 -49.82 -50.09 22.49
C ASN A 60 -49.70 -49.56 21.06
N GLU A 61 -50.78 -48.95 20.53
CA GLU A 61 -50.78 -48.32 19.21
C GLU A 61 -49.90 -47.07 19.18
N VAL A 62 -49.92 -46.27 20.25
CA VAL A 62 -49.00 -45.12 20.42
C VAL A 62 -47.55 -45.59 20.46
N PHE A 63 -47.27 -46.74 21.07
CA PHE A 63 -45.92 -47.30 21.11
C PHE A 63 -45.42 -47.77 19.75
N GLU A 64 -46.23 -48.56 19.03
CA GLU A 64 -45.86 -48.99 17.67
C GLU A 64 -45.68 -47.78 16.75
N MET A 65 -46.54 -46.76 16.85
CA MET A 65 -46.36 -45.49 16.14
C MET A 65 -44.98 -44.87 16.36
N LEU A 66 -44.58 -44.73 17.63
CA LEU A 66 -43.29 -44.13 18.01
C LEU A 66 -42.09 -44.95 17.52
N ARG A 67 -42.25 -46.27 17.35
CA ARG A 67 -41.21 -47.16 16.81
C ARG A 67 -40.94 -46.89 15.32
N HIS A 68 -41.97 -46.50 14.58
CA HIS A 68 -41.84 -46.13 13.16
C HIS A 68 -41.28 -44.71 12.97
N TRP A 69 -41.17 -43.90 14.03
CA TRP A 69 -40.68 -42.53 13.95
C TRP A 69 -39.16 -42.43 13.90
N LYS A 70 -38.67 -41.75 12.86
CA LYS A 70 -37.28 -41.29 12.77
C LYS A 70 -37.22 -39.83 13.23
N ILE A 71 -37.29 -39.61 14.55
CA ILE A 71 -37.38 -38.27 15.11
C ILE A 71 -36.03 -37.55 15.03
N ASN A 72 -36.05 -36.35 14.45
CA ASN A 72 -34.95 -35.39 14.55
C ASN A 72 -35.46 -34.20 15.38
N PHE A 73 -35.26 -34.27 16.70
CA PHE A 73 -35.83 -33.30 17.63
C PHE A 73 -35.37 -31.86 17.42
N GLY A 74 -34.26 -31.63 16.68
CA GLY A 74 -33.57 -30.35 16.75
C GLY A 74 -33.13 -30.05 18.19
N TRP A 75 -32.48 -28.91 18.41
CA TRP A 75 -32.10 -28.48 19.75
C TRP A 75 -33.20 -27.58 20.35
N ASP A 76 -34.20 -28.17 21.02
CA ASP A 76 -35.17 -27.43 21.84
C ASP A 76 -35.60 -28.24 23.08
N ALA A 77 -35.05 -27.89 24.24
CA ALA A 77 -35.25 -28.62 25.49
C ALA A 77 -36.71 -28.55 26.00
N ASN A 78 -37.42 -27.45 25.73
CA ASN A 78 -38.80 -27.28 26.16
C ASN A 78 -39.71 -28.22 25.35
N LYS A 79 -39.50 -28.30 24.03
CA LYS A 79 -40.26 -29.21 23.16
C LYS A 79 -40.03 -30.67 23.53
N VAL A 80 -38.79 -31.06 23.82
CA VAL A 80 -38.46 -32.43 24.25
C VAL A 80 -39.13 -32.78 25.58
N ALA A 81 -39.16 -31.84 26.54
CA ALA A 81 -39.86 -32.05 27.82
C ALA A 81 -41.38 -32.21 27.62
N THR A 82 -42.00 -31.35 26.81
CA THR A 82 -43.45 -31.42 26.51
C THR A 82 -43.82 -32.72 25.79
N ILE A 83 -43.03 -33.14 24.80
CA ILE A 83 -43.23 -34.43 24.12
C ILE A 83 -43.12 -35.59 25.11
N SER A 84 -42.13 -35.55 26.01
CA SER A 84 -41.94 -36.60 27.02
C SER A 84 -43.13 -36.70 27.98
N LEU A 85 -43.71 -35.57 28.38
CA LEU A 85 -44.92 -35.53 29.21
C LEU A 85 -46.14 -36.10 28.47
N LEU A 86 -46.34 -35.70 27.20
CA LEU A 86 -47.45 -36.19 26.39
C LEU A 86 -47.38 -37.70 26.12
N VAL A 87 -46.18 -38.21 25.82
CA VAL A 87 -45.98 -39.66 25.67
C VAL A 87 -46.28 -40.38 26.98
N SER A 88 -45.86 -39.83 28.12
CA SER A 88 -46.17 -40.41 29.43
C SER A 88 -47.67 -40.44 29.72
N GLU A 89 -48.40 -39.38 29.36
CA GLU A 89 -49.85 -39.28 29.53
C GLU A 89 -50.61 -40.26 28.62
N LEU A 90 -50.17 -40.41 27.37
CA LEU A 90 -50.82 -41.28 26.37
C LEU A 90 -50.60 -42.78 26.62
N THR A 91 -49.54 -43.15 27.33
CA THR A 91 -49.12 -44.55 27.47
C THR A 91 -49.51 -45.17 28.81
N ASP A 92 -49.91 -44.37 29.79
CA ASP A 92 -50.53 -44.70 31.09
C ASP A 92 -50.16 -46.08 31.72
N CYS A 93 -48.91 -46.52 31.62
CA CYS A 93 -48.49 -47.87 32.05
C CYS A 93 -47.26 -47.86 32.95
N ARG A 94 -47.36 -48.56 34.09
CA ARG A 94 -46.25 -48.81 35.03
C ARG A 94 -45.06 -49.59 34.44
N PHE A 95 -45.29 -50.42 33.40
CA PHE A 95 -44.26 -51.23 32.74
C PHE A 95 -43.42 -50.44 31.71
N ILE A 96 -43.91 -49.27 31.28
CA ILE A 96 -43.31 -48.40 30.25
C ILE A 96 -42.19 -47.50 30.82
N ASN A 97 -42.04 -47.47 32.15
CA ASN A 97 -41.04 -46.66 32.85
C ASN A 97 -39.60 -47.00 32.41
N ASP A 98 -39.28 -48.26 32.11
CA ASP A 98 -37.93 -48.65 31.69
C ASP A 98 -37.63 -48.27 30.23
N TYR A 99 -38.63 -48.29 29.35
CA TYR A 99 -38.45 -47.87 27.95
C TYR A 99 -38.44 -46.34 27.83
N ILE A 100 -39.28 -45.63 28.58
CA ILE A 100 -39.19 -44.17 28.73
C ILE A 100 -37.82 -43.79 29.31
N ARG A 101 -37.32 -44.49 30.33
CA ARG A 101 -35.95 -44.29 30.84
C ARG A 101 -34.89 -44.54 29.78
N TYR A 102 -35.02 -45.60 28.98
CA TYR A 102 -34.08 -45.87 27.89
C TYR A 102 -34.11 -44.75 26.84
N PHE A 103 -35.29 -44.26 26.47
CA PHE A 103 -35.47 -43.17 25.52
C PHE A 103 -34.91 -41.84 26.04
N ILE A 104 -35.24 -41.48 27.28
CA ILE A 104 -34.68 -40.30 27.95
C ILE A 104 -33.16 -40.41 28.07
N LYS A 105 -32.63 -41.57 28.45
CA LYS A 105 -31.17 -41.79 28.51
C LYS A 105 -30.52 -41.58 27.15
N ARG A 106 -31.10 -42.11 26.07
CA ARG A 106 -30.58 -41.94 24.71
C ARG A 106 -30.62 -40.49 24.23
N ILE A 107 -31.66 -39.75 24.60
CA ILE A 107 -31.74 -38.30 24.39
C ILE A 107 -30.63 -37.57 25.16
N MET A 108 -30.42 -37.91 26.43
CA MET A 108 -29.38 -37.29 27.26
C MET A 108 -27.97 -37.60 26.76
N ASP A 109 -27.70 -38.83 26.32
CA ASP A 109 -26.41 -39.23 25.73
C ASP A 109 -26.11 -38.46 24.43
N PHE A 110 -27.15 -38.22 23.61
CA PHE A 110 -27.05 -37.39 22.41
C PHE A 110 -26.74 -35.92 22.77
N TYR A 111 -27.39 -35.38 23.80
CA TYR A 111 -27.12 -34.03 24.29
C TYR A 111 -25.69 -33.91 24.80
N GLU A 112 -25.21 -34.86 25.60
CA GLU A 112 -23.86 -34.82 26.15
C GLU A 112 -22.79 -34.87 25.04
N SER A 113 -23.02 -35.70 24.02
CA SER A 113 -22.15 -35.81 22.85
C SER A 113 -22.14 -34.52 22.02
N SER A 114 -23.32 -33.93 21.81
CA SER A 114 -23.47 -32.65 21.10
C SER A 114 -22.78 -31.50 21.85
N ILE A 115 -22.92 -31.42 23.18
CA ILE A 115 -22.25 -30.42 24.02
C ILE A 115 -20.72 -30.57 23.93
N LYS A 116 -20.20 -31.80 23.95
CA LYS A 116 -18.76 -32.07 23.75
C LYS A 116 -18.30 -31.60 22.37
N GLY A 117 -19.10 -31.83 21.34
CA GLY A 117 -18.87 -31.32 19.98
C GLY A 117 -18.76 -29.79 19.94
N VAL A 118 -19.74 -29.09 20.52
CA VAL A 118 -19.76 -27.62 20.58
C VAL A 118 -18.56 -27.09 21.36
N LYS A 119 -18.22 -27.65 22.53
CA LYS A 119 -17.03 -27.24 23.31
C LYS A 119 -15.73 -27.43 22.52
N THR A 120 -15.64 -28.50 21.75
CA THR A 120 -14.46 -28.77 20.91
C THR A 120 -14.37 -27.79 19.75
N ALA A 121 -15.49 -27.47 19.10
CA ALA A 121 -15.57 -26.44 18.07
C ALA A 121 -15.20 -25.06 18.64
N GLN A 122 -15.71 -24.71 19.82
CA GLN A 122 -15.38 -23.45 20.49
C GLN A 122 -13.89 -23.31 20.76
N ARG A 123 -13.22 -24.35 21.27
CA ARG A 123 -11.75 -24.33 21.45
C ARG A 123 -10.99 -24.12 20.15
N LYS A 124 -11.49 -24.66 19.02
CA LYS A 124 -10.88 -24.42 17.70
C LYS A 124 -11.07 -22.98 17.25
N ILE A 125 -12.24 -22.40 17.48
CA ILE A 125 -12.52 -20.98 17.23
C ILE A 125 -11.59 -20.11 18.05
N ASP A 126 -11.49 -20.35 19.37
CA ASP A 126 -10.61 -19.58 20.25
C ASP A 126 -9.13 -19.65 19.82
N LYS A 127 -8.68 -20.82 19.34
CA LYS A 127 -7.32 -20.99 18.79
C LYS A 127 -7.14 -20.17 17.51
N LYS A 128 -8.12 -20.19 16.61
CA LYS A 128 -8.09 -19.41 15.37
C LYS A 128 -8.15 -17.92 15.62
N ASP A 129 -8.89 -17.47 16.62
CA ASP A 129 -8.94 -16.06 17.03
C ASP A 129 -7.60 -15.56 17.57
N LYS A 130 -6.84 -16.40 18.30
CA LYS A 130 -5.47 -16.06 18.72
C LYS A 130 -4.54 -15.91 17.52
N GLU A 131 -4.56 -16.86 16.59
CA GLU A 131 -3.77 -16.83 15.35
C GLU A 131 -4.09 -15.56 14.52
N ILE A 132 -5.37 -15.19 14.40
CA ILE A 132 -5.78 -13.95 13.72
C ILE A 132 -5.24 -12.71 14.44
N LYS A 133 -5.23 -12.68 15.78
CA LYS A 133 -4.67 -11.55 16.53
C LYS A 133 -3.16 -11.42 16.32
N GLU A 134 -2.43 -12.52 16.33
CA GLU A 134 -0.99 -12.56 16.04
C GLU A 134 -0.69 -12.06 14.62
N LEU A 135 -1.40 -12.56 13.61
CA LEU A 135 -1.26 -12.09 12.22
C LEU A 135 -1.59 -10.61 12.04
N ARG A 136 -2.58 -10.08 12.79
CA ARG A 136 -2.88 -8.64 12.79
C ARG A 136 -1.74 -7.83 13.38
N HIS A 137 -1.09 -8.33 14.43
CA HIS A 137 0.05 -7.67 15.03
C HIS A 137 1.26 -7.66 14.09
N GLU A 138 1.61 -8.82 13.50
CA GLU A 138 2.69 -8.95 12.52
C GLU A 138 2.46 -8.03 11.31
N LYS A 139 1.22 -7.98 10.81
CA LYS A 139 0.85 -7.04 9.74
C LYS A 139 1.13 -5.59 10.15
N ALA A 140 0.76 -5.18 11.35
CA ALA A 140 0.99 -3.81 11.82
C ALA A 140 2.49 -3.47 11.91
N GLU A 141 3.33 -4.39 12.38
CA GLU A 141 4.78 -4.23 12.41
C GLU A 141 5.38 -4.09 11.01
N LEU A 142 4.92 -4.90 10.05
CA LEU A 142 5.34 -4.78 8.65
C LEU A 142 4.95 -3.45 8.02
N PHE A 143 3.76 -2.91 8.34
CA PHE A 143 3.35 -1.60 7.88
C PHE A 143 4.26 -0.49 8.40
N GLN A 144 4.59 -0.49 9.69
CA GLN A 144 5.53 0.50 10.26
C GLN A 144 6.92 0.40 9.63
N LYS A 145 7.41 -0.83 9.42
CA LYS A 145 8.70 -1.03 8.75
C LYS A 145 8.70 -0.51 7.31
N ASN A 146 7.60 -0.72 6.59
CA ASN A 146 7.47 -0.25 5.21
C ASN A 146 7.39 1.29 5.15
N GLU A 147 6.65 1.92 6.06
CA GLU A 147 6.60 3.38 6.20
C GLU A 147 8.00 3.95 6.45
N TYR A 148 8.75 3.39 7.40
CA TYR A 148 10.13 3.79 7.66
C TYR A 148 11.05 3.63 6.43
N GLN A 149 10.89 2.53 5.67
CA GLN A 149 11.66 2.31 4.44
C GLN A 149 11.28 3.33 3.35
N GLN A 150 10.01 3.68 3.24
CA GLN A 150 9.52 4.68 2.29
C GLN A 150 10.10 6.06 2.62
N ASP A 151 10.10 6.45 3.89
CA ASP A 151 10.71 7.70 4.35
C ASP A 151 12.21 7.76 4.02
N GLN A 152 12.94 6.65 4.20
CA GLN A 152 14.35 6.56 3.82
C GLN A 152 14.54 6.76 2.31
N ILE A 153 13.71 6.11 1.48
CA ILE A 153 13.78 6.25 0.03
C ILE A 153 13.51 7.70 -0.38
N GLU A 154 12.50 8.34 0.20
CA GLU A 154 12.18 9.74 -0.07
C GLU A 154 13.34 10.68 0.29
N MET A 155 13.95 10.47 1.45
CA MET A 155 15.15 11.21 1.85
C MET A 155 16.30 11.04 0.84
N TYR A 156 16.56 9.81 0.37
CA TYR A 156 17.59 9.58 -0.66
C TYR A 156 17.29 10.31 -1.96
N ILE A 157 16.02 10.35 -2.40
CA ILE A 157 15.60 11.10 -3.59
C ILE A 157 15.84 12.60 -3.40
N GLN A 158 15.49 13.15 -2.23
CA GLN A 158 15.72 14.57 -1.92
C GLN A 158 17.22 14.92 -1.94
N ILE A 159 18.07 14.08 -1.36
CA ILE A 159 19.53 14.26 -1.39
C ILE A 159 20.06 14.21 -2.83
N GLN A 160 19.58 13.27 -3.64
CA GLN A 160 19.97 13.18 -5.05
C GLN A 160 19.55 14.41 -5.84
N HIS A 161 18.32 14.90 -5.66
CA HIS A 161 17.86 16.15 -6.29
C HIS A 161 18.72 17.35 -5.88
N ALA A 162 19.04 17.49 -4.59
CA ALA A 162 19.90 18.55 -4.11
C ALA A 162 21.30 18.50 -4.74
N HIS A 163 21.87 17.29 -4.87
CA HIS A 163 23.18 17.11 -5.50
C HIS A 163 23.13 17.43 -7.01
N ILE A 164 22.10 16.98 -7.73
CA ILE A 164 21.93 17.30 -9.15
C ILE A 164 21.86 18.82 -9.35
N ASN A 165 21.05 19.52 -8.55
CA ASN A 165 20.94 20.98 -8.62
C ASN A 165 22.27 21.67 -8.35
N PHE A 166 23.02 21.20 -7.34
CA PHE A 166 24.36 21.72 -7.06
C PHE A 166 25.30 21.54 -8.26
N LEU A 167 25.31 20.37 -8.91
CA LEU A 167 26.15 20.12 -10.09
C LEU A 167 25.77 21.03 -11.27
N LEU A 168 24.47 21.27 -11.48
CA LEU A 168 23.99 22.18 -12.51
C LEU A 168 24.44 23.62 -12.26
N GLU A 169 24.34 24.10 -11.01
CA GLU A 169 24.85 25.44 -10.64
C GLU A 169 26.36 25.57 -10.85
N GLN A 170 27.14 24.52 -10.57
CA GLN A 170 28.58 24.52 -10.82
C GLN A 170 28.89 24.54 -12.32
N ALA A 171 28.14 23.79 -13.13
CA ALA A 171 28.30 23.78 -14.58
C ALA A 171 28.04 25.17 -15.18
N GLU A 172 26.99 25.87 -14.72
CA GLU A 172 26.69 27.24 -15.15
C GLU A 172 27.83 28.21 -14.80
N LYS A 173 28.41 28.11 -13.58
CA LYS A 173 29.55 28.93 -13.17
C LYS A 173 30.78 28.69 -14.05
N ILE A 174 31.03 27.44 -14.44
CA ILE A 174 32.13 27.09 -15.35
C ILE A 174 31.89 27.70 -16.73
N GLU A 175 30.67 27.60 -17.27
CA GLU A 175 30.34 28.18 -18.58
C GLU A 175 30.56 29.70 -18.61
N VAL A 176 30.16 30.40 -17.55
CA VAL A 176 30.42 31.85 -17.40
C VAL A 176 31.92 32.14 -17.31
N ALA A 177 32.69 31.30 -16.62
CA ALA A 177 34.15 31.45 -16.52
C ALA A 177 34.83 31.23 -17.87
N ASP A 178 34.42 30.21 -18.63
CA ASP A 178 34.93 29.92 -19.97
C ASP A 178 34.61 31.05 -20.96
N PHE A 179 33.41 31.62 -20.87
CA PHE A 179 33.05 32.80 -21.66
C PHE A 179 33.99 33.98 -21.36
N ARG A 180 34.26 34.25 -20.08
CA ARG A 180 35.21 35.30 -19.66
C ARG A 180 36.63 35.01 -20.14
N LEU A 181 37.08 33.76 -20.01
CA LEU A 181 38.41 33.33 -20.45
C LEU A 181 38.60 33.55 -21.95
N ASN A 182 37.61 33.19 -22.76
CA ASN A 182 37.62 33.42 -24.21
C ASN A 182 37.71 34.91 -24.58
N ASN A 183 37.02 35.78 -23.83
CA ASN A 183 37.13 37.23 -24.04
C ASN A 183 38.52 37.75 -23.70
N TYR A 184 39.11 37.31 -22.57
CA TYR A 184 40.48 37.69 -22.21
C TYR A 184 41.50 37.21 -23.24
N LYS A 185 41.33 35.98 -23.76
CA LYS A 185 42.20 35.43 -24.79
C LYS A 185 42.21 36.31 -26.05
N LYS A 186 41.04 36.74 -26.53
CA LYS A 186 40.91 37.67 -27.67
C LYS A 186 41.63 38.99 -27.43
N ILE A 187 41.50 39.57 -26.22
CA ILE A 187 42.17 40.82 -25.87
C ILE A 187 43.70 40.64 -25.90
N VAL A 188 44.20 39.53 -25.36
CA VAL A 188 45.63 39.21 -25.37
C VAL A 188 46.14 39.03 -26.81
N GLU A 189 45.40 38.33 -27.67
CA GLU A 189 45.75 38.17 -29.08
C GLU A 189 45.86 39.53 -29.80
N GLN A 190 44.85 40.40 -29.65
CA GLN A 190 44.88 41.76 -30.21
C GLN A 190 46.07 42.58 -29.71
N LYS A 191 46.38 42.50 -28.42
CA LYS A 191 47.51 43.23 -27.84
C LYS A 191 48.85 42.68 -28.31
N ASN A 192 48.95 41.37 -28.53
CA ASN A 192 50.14 40.77 -29.13
C ASN A 192 50.34 41.23 -30.58
N GLU A 193 49.28 41.29 -31.39
CA GLU A 193 49.35 41.83 -32.76
C GLU A 193 49.82 43.29 -32.77
N GLU A 194 49.31 44.11 -31.85
CA GLU A 194 49.75 45.51 -31.69
C GLU A 194 51.23 45.61 -31.30
N ILE A 195 51.69 44.78 -30.36
CA ILE A 195 53.10 44.71 -29.95
C ILE A 195 53.99 44.29 -31.13
N GLU A 196 53.60 43.28 -31.91
CA GLU A 196 54.36 42.84 -33.07
C GLU A 196 54.40 43.94 -34.16
N GLY A 197 53.29 44.64 -34.39
CA GLY A 197 53.26 45.80 -35.29
C GLY A 197 54.20 46.92 -34.83
N LEU A 198 54.22 47.22 -33.53
CA LEU A 198 55.15 48.21 -32.96
C LEU A 198 56.61 47.77 -33.06
N LYS A 199 56.91 46.48 -32.81
CA LYS A 199 58.26 45.93 -33.00
C LYS A 199 58.71 46.07 -34.46
N GLN A 200 57.83 45.77 -35.43
CA GLN A 200 58.11 45.92 -36.85
C GLN A 200 58.39 47.40 -37.21
N SER A 201 57.56 48.32 -36.74
CA SER A 201 57.73 49.77 -36.95
C SER A 201 59.04 50.29 -36.33
N LEU A 202 59.39 49.82 -35.13
CA LEU A 202 60.66 50.13 -34.48
C LEU A 202 61.87 49.59 -35.27
N ALA A 203 61.76 48.37 -35.83
CA ALA A 203 62.80 47.81 -36.68
C ALA A 203 63.00 48.64 -37.96
N ASN A 204 61.90 49.05 -38.60
CA ASN A 204 61.93 49.89 -39.80
C ASN A 204 62.56 51.26 -39.52
N THR A 205 62.08 51.97 -38.50
CA THR A 205 62.65 53.28 -38.09
C THR A 205 64.12 53.17 -37.72
N ASN A 206 64.55 52.11 -37.02
CA ASN A 206 65.97 51.88 -36.75
C ASN A 206 66.80 51.66 -38.03
N SER A 207 66.25 50.97 -39.03
CA SER A 207 66.90 50.79 -40.34
C SER A 207 67.04 52.11 -41.11
N GLU A 208 66.01 52.96 -41.08
CA GLU A 208 66.03 54.31 -41.66
C GLU A 208 67.06 55.20 -40.96
N LEU A 209 67.11 55.17 -39.63
CA LEU A 209 68.07 55.93 -38.83
C LEU A 209 69.52 55.50 -39.14
N LYS A 210 69.75 54.21 -39.38
CA LYS A 210 71.04 53.68 -39.86
C LYS A 210 71.39 54.20 -41.25
N ASN A 211 70.41 54.28 -42.16
CA ASN A 211 70.60 54.83 -43.51
C ASN A 211 70.92 56.33 -43.48
N ILE A 212 70.18 57.12 -42.69
CA ILE A 212 70.45 58.55 -42.48
C ILE A 212 71.84 58.78 -41.87
N LYS A 213 72.22 57.96 -40.87
CA LYS A 213 73.56 58.03 -40.29
C LYS A 213 74.66 57.73 -41.31
N ASN A 214 74.43 56.78 -42.23
CA ASN A 214 75.36 56.49 -43.32
C ASN A 214 75.44 57.64 -44.32
N LEU A 215 74.32 58.29 -44.66
CA LEU A 215 74.27 59.49 -45.50
C LEU A 215 75.01 60.69 -44.87
N LEU A 216 74.81 60.93 -43.58
CA LEU A 216 75.54 61.98 -42.84
C LEU A 216 77.04 61.72 -42.78
N LYS A 217 77.46 60.45 -42.67
CA LYS A 217 78.88 60.07 -42.78
C LYS A 217 79.42 60.26 -44.20
N ALA A 218 78.60 60.09 -45.24
CA ALA A 218 78.98 60.37 -46.62
C ALA A 218 79.04 61.88 -46.93
N GLN A 219 78.26 62.72 -46.24
CA GLN A 219 78.32 64.18 -46.32
C GLN A 219 79.38 64.81 -45.38
N GLY A 220 79.94 64.05 -44.44
CA GLY A 220 80.94 64.48 -43.47
C GLY A 220 82.39 64.50 -43.95
N ASN A 221 82.64 64.76 -45.24
CA ASN A 221 83.95 65.18 -45.73
C ASN A 221 83.81 66.61 -46.28
N ASN A 222 83.65 67.59 -45.38
CA ASN A 222 84.23 68.95 -45.47
C ASN A 222 83.80 69.83 -44.28
N GLN A 223 84.80 70.19 -43.46
CA GLN A 223 84.99 71.35 -42.56
C GLN A 223 84.02 71.71 -41.40
N ASP A 224 84.62 71.64 -40.20
CA ASP A 224 84.73 72.62 -39.10
C ASP A 224 83.53 73.20 -38.31
N ALA A 225 83.55 72.84 -37.01
CA ALA A 225 83.41 73.66 -35.80
C ALA A 225 82.33 74.77 -35.69
N ALA A 226 81.40 74.61 -34.73
CA ALA A 226 81.13 75.60 -33.66
C ALA A 226 80.01 75.15 -32.68
N SER A 227 80.38 75.14 -31.40
CA SER A 227 79.63 75.46 -30.17
C SER A 227 78.09 75.57 -30.18
N SER A 228 77.43 74.90 -29.21
CA SER A 228 76.51 75.55 -28.24
C SER A 228 75.79 74.50 -27.38
N ASN A 229 76.20 74.40 -26.11
CA ASN A 229 75.47 73.66 -25.09
C ASN A 229 74.27 74.50 -24.61
N HIS A 230 73.07 74.22 -25.15
CA HIS A 230 71.83 74.72 -24.56
C HIS A 230 71.27 73.73 -23.54
N LYS A 231 71.42 74.13 -22.28
CA LYS A 231 70.77 73.59 -21.09
C LYS A 231 69.29 73.97 -21.15
N ILE A 232 68.37 73.01 -21.29
CA ILE A 232 66.94 73.21 -21.04
C ILE A 232 66.53 72.37 -19.83
N LYS A 233 66.07 73.06 -18.79
CA LYS A 233 65.44 72.48 -17.60
C LYS A 233 63.91 72.51 -17.78
N SER A 234 63.31 71.37 -17.42
CA SER A 234 62.01 71.12 -16.79
C SER A 234 60.69 71.52 -17.46
N SER A 235 59.78 70.55 -17.50
CA SER A 235 58.50 70.67 -16.79
C SER A 235 58.08 69.30 -16.23
N LYS A 236 57.73 69.30 -14.94
CA LYS A 236 57.04 68.22 -14.24
C LYS A 236 55.65 68.07 -14.85
N SER A 237 55.22 66.85 -15.15
CA SER A 237 53.81 66.47 -15.01
C SER A 237 53.74 65.26 -14.09
N GLN A 238 52.92 65.45 -13.08
CA GLN A 238 52.60 64.57 -11.98
C GLN A 238 51.39 63.76 -12.47
N THR A 239 51.52 62.43 -12.52
CA THR A 239 50.37 61.54 -12.56
C THR A 239 50.60 60.44 -11.54
N ASP A 240 49.71 60.45 -10.56
CA ASP A 240 49.69 59.60 -9.39
C ASP A 240 49.57 58.12 -9.78
N PHE A 241 50.48 57.31 -9.25
CA PHE A 241 50.29 55.87 -9.13
C PHE A 241 49.57 55.59 -7.80
N PRO A 242 48.38 54.97 -7.78
CA PRO A 242 47.90 54.34 -6.57
C PRO A 242 48.67 53.03 -6.36
N LYS A 243 49.44 52.98 -5.27
CA LYS A 243 50.02 51.76 -4.70
C LYS A 243 48.89 50.77 -4.41
N GLN A 244 48.86 49.62 -5.10
CA GLN A 244 48.16 48.45 -4.57
C GLN A 244 49.07 47.75 -3.56
N GLN A 245 48.63 47.83 -2.30
CA GLN A 245 49.19 47.09 -1.18
C GLN A 245 49.07 45.59 -1.46
N ILE A 246 50.20 44.90 -1.29
CA ILE A 246 50.28 43.46 -1.10
C ILE A 246 49.54 43.16 0.20
N SER A 247 48.36 42.55 0.12
CA SER A 247 47.68 41.95 1.27
C SER A 247 47.73 40.44 1.13
N THR A 248 48.64 39.85 1.89
CA THR A 248 48.69 38.42 2.20
C THR A 248 47.41 38.01 2.91
N MET A 249 46.55 37.21 2.28
CA MET A 249 45.50 36.50 2.99
C MET A 249 45.99 35.10 3.41
N ARG A 250 46.03 34.95 4.73
CA ARG A 250 46.32 33.76 5.49
C ARG A 250 45.37 32.63 5.14
N CYS A 251 45.94 31.42 5.04
CA CYS A 251 45.25 30.18 5.31
C CYS A 251 44.60 30.25 6.71
N VAL A 252 43.28 30.09 6.78
CA VAL A 252 42.57 29.80 8.03
C VAL A 252 41.82 28.51 7.82
N MET A 253 42.40 27.43 8.33
CA MET A 253 41.69 26.20 8.64
C MET A 253 40.76 26.50 9.83
N ALA A 254 39.45 26.33 9.65
CA ALA A 254 38.51 26.21 10.75
C ALA A 254 37.49 25.10 10.45
N ASN A 255 37.25 24.32 11.50
CA ASN A 255 36.67 22.99 11.58
C ASN A 255 35.11 23.00 11.50
N PRO A 256 34.43 21.83 11.56
CA PRO A 256 33.06 21.63 11.09
C PRO A 256 31.98 21.99 12.12
N THR A 257 30.73 21.97 11.63
CA THR A 257 29.43 21.89 12.34
C THR A 257 28.73 23.23 12.56
N GLN A 258 27.67 23.48 11.77
CA GLN A 258 26.32 23.73 12.29
C GLN A 258 25.29 23.33 11.22
N VAL A 259 24.40 22.41 11.60
CA VAL A 259 23.21 22.02 10.84
C VAL A 259 22.23 23.20 10.89
N TYR A 260 21.94 23.79 9.74
CA TYR A 260 20.87 24.77 9.60
C TYR A 260 19.56 24.02 9.34
N ILE A 261 18.62 24.10 10.28
CA ILE A 261 17.24 23.65 10.10
C ILE A 261 16.46 24.86 9.57
N PRO A 262 15.94 24.86 8.33
CA PRO A 262 15.01 25.89 7.90
C PRO A 262 13.64 25.62 8.54
N GLU A 263 13.09 26.64 9.19
CA GLU A 263 11.69 26.67 9.61
C GLU A 263 10.76 26.48 8.40
N THR A 264 9.75 25.63 8.57
CA THR A 264 8.68 25.39 7.59
C THR A 264 7.93 26.70 7.28
N PRO A 265 7.80 27.11 6.01
CA PRO A 265 6.83 28.13 5.64
C PRO A 265 5.44 27.49 5.56
N ASN A 266 4.59 27.85 6.51
CA ASN A 266 3.14 27.75 6.37
C ASN A 266 2.73 28.54 5.12
N ASN A 267 2.19 27.88 4.09
CA ASN A 267 1.43 28.57 3.06
C ASN A 267 0.13 27.81 2.75
N PRO A 268 -1.04 28.40 3.07
CA PRO A 268 -2.33 27.88 2.70
C PRO A 268 -2.66 28.38 1.28
N ASN A 269 -2.47 27.55 0.25
CA ASN A 269 -3.25 27.60 -0.99
C ASN A 269 -2.86 26.43 -1.90
N GLY A 270 -3.89 25.73 -2.39
CA GLY A 270 -3.77 24.48 -3.14
C GLY A 270 -3.03 24.61 -4.47
N TYR A 271 -2.25 23.58 -4.78
CA TYR A 271 -1.65 23.41 -6.10
C TYR A 271 -2.75 23.07 -7.12
N GLN A 272 -2.87 23.91 -8.15
CA GLN A 272 -3.56 23.58 -9.39
C GLN A 272 -2.70 22.56 -10.16
N ILE A 273 -3.27 21.38 -10.38
CA ILE A 273 -2.69 20.29 -11.18
C ILE A 273 -2.61 20.76 -12.64
N THR A 274 -1.44 20.67 -13.26
CA THR A 274 -1.29 20.96 -14.69
C THR A 274 -1.45 19.68 -15.52
N ASN A 275 -1.93 19.81 -16.76
CA ASN A 275 -2.25 18.67 -17.66
C ASN A 275 -1.07 17.72 -17.94
N THR A 276 0.16 18.10 -17.59
CA THR A 276 1.37 17.27 -17.67
C THR A 276 1.43 16.18 -16.59
N ASP A 277 0.83 16.41 -15.42
CA ASP A 277 0.83 15.46 -14.30
C ASP A 277 -0.18 14.31 -14.54
N LEU A 278 -1.28 14.60 -15.22
CA LEU A 278 -2.32 13.62 -15.57
C LEU A 278 -1.80 12.53 -16.54
N ALA A 279 -0.86 12.90 -17.43
CA ALA A 279 -0.29 11.98 -18.41
C ALA A 279 0.75 11.02 -17.80
N GLN A 280 1.45 11.45 -16.75
CA GLN A 280 2.37 10.57 -16.01
C GLN A 280 1.60 9.59 -15.11
N ASP A 281 0.53 10.04 -14.46
CA ASP A 281 -0.34 9.17 -13.63
C ASP A 281 -1.05 8.08 -14.45
N GLN A 282 -1.48 8.38 -15.68
CA GLN A 282 -2.06 7.36 -16.57
C GLN A 282 -1.03 6.30 -16.99
N LYS A 283 0.24 6.69 -17.17
CA LYS A 283 1.33 5.78 -17.54
C LYS A 283 1.68 4.83 -16.38
N VAL A 284 1.70 5.35 -15.16
CA VAL A 284 1.93 4.57 -13.93
C VAL A 284 0.76 3.60 -13.66
N ASN A 285 -0.48 4.06 -13.80
CA ASN A 285 -1.66 3.21 -13.61
C ASN A 285 -1.75 2.06 -14.65
N ASN A 286 -1.35 2.31 -15.90
CA ASN A 286 -1.27 1.26 -16.92
C ASN A 286 -0.16 0.23 -16.63
N LEU A 287 0.94 0.65 -15.99
CA LEU A 287 2.01 -0.26 -15.58
C LEU A 287 1.55 -1.18 -14.43
N ILE A 288 0.84 -0.62 -13.45
CA ILE A 288 0.30 -1.36 -12.28
C ILE A 288 -0.75 -2.37 -12.72
N ASN A 289 -1.66 -2.00 -13.63
CA ASN A 289 -2.70 -2.91 -14.12
C ASN A 289 -2.12 -4.06 -14.96
N ASN A 290 -1.08 -3.79 -15.76
CA ASN A 290 -0.37 -4.85 -16.49
C ASN A 290 0.37 -5.82 -15.57
N GLN A 291 0.94 -5.35 -14.46
CA GLN A 291 1.58 -6.23 -13.48
C GLN A 291 0.55 -7.09 -12.72
N LYS A 292 -0.62 -6.52 -12.35
CA LYS A 292 -1.70 -7.29 -11.72
C LYS A 292 -2.23 -8.40 -12.64
N ALA A 293 -2.45 -8.13 -13.93
CA ALA A 293 -2.89 -9.13 -14.89
C ALA A 293 -1.88 -10.28 -15.07
N LYS A 294 -0.58 -9.97 -14.98
CA LYS A 294 0.52 -10.95 -15.11
C LYS A 294 0.67 -11.85 -13.88
N VAL A 295 0.24 -11.39 -12.71
CA VAL A 295 0.21 -12.18 -11.47
C VAL A 295 -1.02 -13.09 -11.45
N THR A 296 -2.18 -12.63 -11.91
CA THR A 296 -3.40 -13.45 -11.94
C THR A 296 -3.28 -14.66 -12.88
N MET A 297 -2.59 -14.53 -14.02
CA MET A 297 -2.36 -15.66 -14.94
C MET A 297 -1.35 -16.71 -14.45
N LYS A 298 -0.61 -16.46 -13.36
CA LYS A 298 0.31 -17.44 -12.77
C LYS A 298 -0.33 -18.26 -11.63
N ILE A 299 -1.56 -17.93 -11.23
CA ILE A 299 -2.26 -18.52 -10.07
C ILE A 299 -3.45 -19.40 -10.51
N THR A 300 -3.69 -19.52 -11.82
CA THR A 300 -4.62 -20.47 -12.46
C THR A 300 -3.83 -21.46 -13.30
#